data_AF-A0A0C2MV45-F1
#
_entry.id   AF-A0A0C2MV45-F1
#
_cell.length_a   1.000
_cell.length_b   1.000
_cell.length_c   1.000
_cell.angle_alpha   90.00
_cell.angle_beta   90.00
_cell.angle_gamma   90.00
#
_symmetry.space_group_name_H-M   'P 1'
#
loop_
_entity.id
_entity.type
_entity.pdbx_description
1 polymer ?
#
loop_
_entity_poly.entity_id
_entity_poly.type
_entity_poly.pdbx_seq_one_letter_code
_entity_poly.pdbx_strand_id
1 'polypeptide(L)'
;MKTCKKLGIKTVAVYSEADESALFVKYADEAVLIGPAPSAQSYLSMNAILEACKKTGAMAVHPGYGFLSEKPEFAELLMKNGITFIGPPPEAMRLMSDKLQSKSSAMKAKVNVVPGVFDVIDDVGKAIAIANQIG
;
A
#
# COMPACT_ATOMS: atom_id res chain seq x y z
N MET A 1 -10.33 0.01 -12.58
CA MET A 1 -10.97 0.70 -13.72
C MET A 1 -12.26 0.04 -14.21
N LYS A 2 -12.29 -1.26 -14.58
CA LYS A 2 -13.53 -1.94 -15.00
C LYS A 2 -14.70 -1.74 -14.02
N THR A 3 -14.46 -1.90 -12.71
CA THR A 3 -15.45 -1.66 -11.65
C THR A 3 -15.93 -0.21 -11.61
N CYS A 4 -15.02 0.77 -11.65
CA CYS A 4 -15.37 2.19 -11.72
C CYS A 4 -16.28 2.49 -12.91
N LYS A 5 -15.95 1.97 -14.11
CA LYS A 5 -16.79 2.13 -15.31
C LYS A 5 -18.19 1.53 -15.14
N LYS A 6 -18.30 0.32 -14.55
CA LYS A 6 -19.61 -0.28 -14.23
C LYS A 6 -20.45 0.57 -13.28
N LEU A 7 -19.81 1.32 -12.39
CA LEU A 7 -20.46 2.23 -11.44
C LEU A 7 -20.65 3.65 -11.98
N GLY A 8 -20.31 3.92 -13.24
CA GLY A 8 -20.38 5.26 -13.83
C GLY A 8 -19.35 6.24 -13.27
N ILE A 9 -18.32 5.76 -12.57
CA ILE A 9 -17.25 6.57 -11.99
C ILE A 9 -16.15 6.76 -13.05
N LYS A 10 -15.81 8.02 -13.34
CA LYS A 10 -14.71 8.40 -14.23
C LYS A 10 -13.36 7.92 -13.70
N THR A 11 -12.47 7.55 -14.61
CA THR A 11 -11.18 6.93 -14.28
C THR A 11 -10.01 7.71 -14.86
N VAL A 12 -9.01 7.96 -14.02
CA VAL A 12 -7.71 8.52 -14.41
C VAL A 12 -6.66 7.42 -14.26
N ALA A 13 -5.84 7.22 -15.28
CA ALA A 13 -4.62 6.42 -15.20
C ALA A 13 -3.40 7.33 -15.01
N VAL A 14 -2.41 6.86 -14.24
CA VAL A 14 -1.07 7.47 -14.21
C VAL A 14 -0.09 6.50 -14.85
N TYR A 15 0.87 7.01 -15.62
CA TYR A 15 1.82 6.16 -16.33
C TYR A 15 3.23 6.74 -16.39
N SER A 16 4.22 5.86 -16.49
CA SER A 16 5.61 6.24 -16.80
C SER A 16 5.82 6.35 -18.31
N GLU A 17 6.90 7.01 -18.77
CA GLU A 17 7.23 7.08 -20.20
C GLU A 17 7.23 5.71 -20.90
N ALA A 18 7.70 4.66 -20.22
CA ALA A 18 7.73 3.30 -20.76
C ALA A 18 6.33 2.69 -20.97
N ASP A 19 5.33 3.19 -20.24
CA ASP A 19 3.98 2.65 -20.23
C ASP A 19 2.98 3.45 -21.08
N GLU A 20 3.44 4.43 -21.86
CA GLU A 20 2.57 5.31 -22.67
C GLU A 20 1.60 4.52 -23.57
N SER A 21 2.05 3.40 -24.12
CA SER A 21 1.25 2.56 -25.01
C SER A 21 0.47 1.44 -24.30
N ALA A 22 0.58 1.35 -22.96
CA ALA A 22 0.02 0.26 -22.18
C ALA A 22 -1.51 0.23 -22.20
N LEU A 23 -2.08 -0.98 -22.05
CA LEU A 23 -3.52 -1.17 -22.16
C LEU A 23 -4.31 -0.41 -21.09
N PHE A 24 -3.78 -0.29 -19.87
CA PHE A 24 -4.47 0.41 -18.79
C PHE A 24 -4.59 1.92 -19.05
N VAL A 25 -3.59 2.51 -19.73
CA VAL A 25 -3.58 3.93 -20.16
C VAL A 25 -4.70 4.16 -21.17
N LYS A 26 -4.76 3.32 -22.20
CA LYS A 26 -5.80 3.39 -23.25
C LYS A 26 -7.21 3.08 -22.72
N TYR A 27 -7.30 2.39 -21.59
CA TYR A 27 -8.58 1.98 -21.01
C TYR A 27 -9.21 3.05 -20.11
N ALA A 28 -8.40 3.91 -19.49
CA ALA A 28 -8.89 4.98 -18.62
C ALA A 28 -9.61 6.08 -19.43
N ASP A 29 -10.42 6.90 -18.76
CA ASP A 29 -11.09 8.03 -19.40
C ASP A 29 -10.12 9.21 -19.60
N GLU A 30 -9.13 9.33 -18.72
CA GLU A 30 -8.02 10.28 -18.81
C GLU A 30 -6.72 9.60 -18.38
N ALA A 31 -5.57 10.06 -18.86
CA ALA A 31 -4.27 9.56 -18.45
C ALA A 31 -3.24 10.68 -18.25
N VAL A 32 -2.35 10.51 -17.27
CA VAL A 32 -1.32 11.50 -16.90
C VAL A 32 0.05 10.85 -16.82
N LEU A 33 1.02 11.40 -17.56
CA LEU A 33 2.43 11.05 -17.44
C LEU A 33 2.96 11.56 -16.09
N ILE A 34 3.54 10.66 -15.30
CA ILE A 34 4.04 10.96 -13.95
C ILE A 34 5.57 10.88 -13.82
N GLY A 35 6.28 10.59 -14.91
CA GLY A 35 7.74 10.61 -14.93
C GLY A 35 8.36 9.53 -15.81
N PRO A 36 9.69 9.35 -15.71
CA PRO A 36 10.44 8.44 -16.55
C PRO A 36 10.19 6.97 -16.18
N ALA A 37 10.70 6.07 -17.03
CA ALA A 37 10.50 4.62 -16.93
C ALA A 37 10.77 4.00 -15.54
N PRO A 38 11.81 4.40 -14.77
CA PRO A 38 12.07 3.79 -13.46
C PRO A 38 10.95 4.07 -12.46
N SER A 39 10.36 3.03 -11.88
CA SER A 39 9.25 3.18 -10.91
C SER A 39 9.59 4.04 -9.70
N ALA A 40 10.86 4.05 -9.27
CA ALA A 40 11.34 4.92 -8.19
C ALA A 40 11.13 6.41 -8.48
N GLN A 41 11.13 6.80 -9.77
CA GLN A 41 10.99 8.17 -10.23
C GLN A 41 9.57 8.47 -10.77
N SER A 42 8.76 7.44 -11.00
CA SER A 42 7.36 7.54 -11.45
C SER A 42 6.38 7.00 -10.40
N TYR A 43 6.03 5.71 -10.46
CA TYR A 43 4.96 5.11 -9.63
C TYR A 43 5.19 5.14 -8.11
N LEU A 44 6.43 5.29 -7.65
CA LEU A 44 6.77 5.45 -6.23
C LEU A 44 6.92 6.93 -5.81
N SER A 45 6.77 7.87 -6.76
CA SER A 45 6.77 9.30 -6.48
C SER A 45 5.40 9.74 -5.98
N MET A 46 5.26 9.82 -4.65
CA MET A 46 4.04 10.31 -3.99
C MET A 46 3.65 11.71 -4.49
N ASN A 47 4.64 12.59 -4.72
CA ASN A 47 4.43 13.94 -5.22
C ASN A 47 3.90 13.93 -6.66
N ALA A 48 4.47 13.12 -7.56
CA ALA A 48 3.99 13.06 -8.94
C ALA A 48 2.53 12.60 -9.02
N ILE A 49 2.16 11.62 -8.19
CA ILE A 49 0.77 11.13 -8.12
C ILE A 49 -0.16 12.18 -7.50
N LEU A 50 0.27 12.88 -6.46
CA LEU A 50 -0.51 13.97 -5.86
C LEU A 50 -0.78 15.09 -6.88
N GLU A 51 0.23 15.50 -7.63
CA GLU A 51 0.08 16.53 -8.68
C GLU A 51 -0.83 16.04 -9.82
N ALA A 52 -0.76 14.76 -10.19
CA ALA A 52 -1.71 14.17 -11.14
C ALA A 52 -3.15 14.22 -10.60
N CYS A 53 -3.37 13.97 -9.31
CA CYS A 53 -4.70 14.09 -8.70
C CYS A 53 -5.22 15.53 -8.73
N LYS A 54 -4.37 16.51 -8.39
CA LYS A 54 -4.73 17.93 -8.43
C LYS A 54 -5.06 18.40 -9.84
N LYS A 55 -4.26 18.00 -10.83
CA LYS A 55 -4.45 18.37 -12.25
C LYS A 55 -5.77 17.85 -12.81
N THR A 56 -6.15 16.63 -12.44
CA THR A 56 -7.34 15.95 -12.98
C THR A 56 -8.59 16.16 -12.12
N GLY A 57 -8.45 16.70 -10.92
CA GLY A 57 -9.55 16.81 -9.96
C GLY A 57 -9.97 15.45 -9.38
N ALA A 58 -9.09 14.45 -9.38
CA ALA A 58 -9.39 13.13 -8.83
C ALA A 58 -9.68 13.22 -7.32
N MET A 59 -10.87 12.75 -6.92
CA MET A 59 -11.33 12.79 -5.52
C MET A 59 -10.87 11.60 -4.68
N ALA A 60 -10.42 10.52 -5.33
CA ALA A 60 -9.99 9.31 -4.66
C ALA A 60 -8.89 8.59 -5.47
N VAL A 61 -7.99 7.91 -4.75
CA VAL A 61 -6.92 7.10 -5.33
C VAL A 61 -7.09 5.66 -4.88
N HIS A 62 -7.17 4.75 -5.85
CA HIS A 62 -7.06 3.32 -5.60
C HIS A 62 -5.62 2.88 -5.92
N PRO A 63 -4.79 2.51 -4.94
CA PRO A 63 -3.38 2.23 -5.17
C PRO A 63 -3.12 0.86 -5.81
N GLY A 64 -4.13 -0.01 -5.86
CA GLY A 64 -3.95 -1.38 -6.31
C GLY A 64 -3.22 -2.19 -5.24
N TYR A 65 -2.11 -2.82 -5.63
CA TYR A 65 -1.23 -3.59 -4.77
C TYR A 65 0.24 -3.29 -5.11
N GLY A 66 1.15 -3.54 -4.18
CA GLY A 66 2.54 -3.10 -4.31
C GLY A 66 2.65 -1.57 -4.36
N PHE A 67 3.78 -1.06 -4.84
CA PHE A 67 4.05 0.38 -4.94
C PHE A 67 3.76 1.14 -3.62
N LEU A 68 2.74 2.01 -3.64
CA LEU A 68 2.35 2.87 -2.53
C LEU A 68 1.12 2.33 -1.77
N SER A 69 0.60 1.15 -2.11
CA SER A 69 -0.62 0.59 -1.49
C SER A 69 -0.50 0.32 0.00
N GLU A 70 0.71 0.09 0.49
CA GLU A 70 1.03 -0.18 1.90
C GLU A 70 1.91 0.92 2.51
N LYS A 71 1.95 2.10 1.88
CA LYS A 71 2.71 3.26 2.38
C LYS A 71 1.80 4.18 3.18
N PRO A 72 1.83 4.15 4.53
CA PRO A 72 0.95 4.96 5.35
C PRO A 72 1.15 6.46 5.11
N GLU A 73 2.38 6.88 4.79
CA GLU A 73 2.72 8.28 4.48
C GLU A 73 1.99 8.78 3.23
N PHE A 74 1.78 7.89 2.24
CA PHE A 74 1.06 8.24 1.01
C PHE A 74 -0.44 8.41 1.27
N ALA A 75 -1.04 7.51 2.04
CA ALA A 75 -2.44 7.62 2.44
C ALA A 75 -2.68 8.92 3.25
N GLU A 76 -1.79 9.25 4.20
CA GLU A 76 -1.84 10.52 4.94
C GLU A 76 -1.68 11.73 4.04
N LEU A 77 -0.76 11.69 3.08
CA LEU A 77 -0.55 12.77 2.13
C LEU A 77 -1.82 13.07 1.34
N LEU A 78 -2.49 12.03 0.83
CA LEU A 78 -3.74 12.19 0.08
C LEU A 78 -4.86 12.73 0.96
N MET A 79 -5.04 12.18 2.17
CA MET A 79 -6.05 12.63 3.12
C MET A 79 -5.87 14.12 3.51
N LYS A 80 -4.63 14.56 3.73
CA LYS A 80 -4.31 15.97 4.01
C LYS A 80 -4.66 16.91 2.85
N ASN A 81 -4.74 16.38 1.63
CA ASN A 81 -5.13 17.13 0.43
C ASN A 81 -6.60 16.89 0.03
N GLY A 82 -7.42 16.32 0.92
CA GLY A 82 -8.85 16.07 0.66
C GLY A 82 -9.12 14.95 -0.35
N ILE A 83 -8.12 14.13 -0.65
CA ILE A 83 -8.24 13.00 -1.59
C ILE A 83 -8.42 11.72 -0.78
N THR A 84 -9.45 10.95 -1.10
CA THR A 84 -9.73 9.68 -0.42
C THR A 84 -8.74 8.61 -0.86
N PHE A 85 -8.01 8.03 0.09
CA PHE A 85 -7.24 6.82 -0.16
C PHE A 85 -8.17 5.59 -0.05
N ILE A 86 -8.31 4.82 -1.13
CA ILE A 86 -9.14 3.61 -1.15
C ILE A 86 -8.30 2.43 -0.65
N GLY A 87 -8.32 2.22 0.67
CA GLY A 87 -7.61 1.14 1.35
C GLY A 87 -7.74 1.26 2.88
N PRO A 88 -6.92 0.52 3.66
CA PRO A 88 -6.96 0.62 5.11
C PRO A 88 -6.50 2.00 5.61
N PRO A 89 -6.80 2.38 6.85
CA PRO A 89 -6.26 3.60 7.44
C PRO A 89 -4.74 3.49 7.69
N PRO A 90 -3.98 4.62 7.66
CA PRO A 90 -2.53 4.63 7.86
C PRO A 90 -2.06 3.95 9.16
N GLU A 91 -2.83 4.08 10.24
CA GLU A 91 -2.55 3.44 11.52
C GLU A 91 -2.54 1.90 11.42
N ALA A 92 -3.53 1.33 10.72
CA ALA A 92 -3.60 -0.10 10.50
C ALA A 92 -2.42 -0.59 9.64
N MET A 93 -2.01 0.18 8.62
CA MET A 93 -0.83 -0.16 7.81
C MET A 93 0.44 -0.22 8.66
N ARG A 94 0.67 0.79 9.52
CA ARG A 94 1.83 0.81 10.44
C ARG A 94 1.83 -0.38 11.36
N LEU A 95 0.68 -0.66 11.99
CA LEU A 95 0.52 -1.79 12.90
C LEU A 95 0.83 -3.13 12.22
N MET A 96 0.40 -3.29 10.96
CA MET A 96 0.58 -4.54 10.21
C MET A 96 1.96 -4.66 9.57
N SER A 97 2.67 -3.56 9.33
CA SER A 97 4.03 -3.57 8.76
C SER A 97 5.11 -4.10 9.70
N ASP A 98 4.85 -4.06 11.02
CA ASP A 98 5.73 -4.63 12.03
C ASP A 98 5.28 -6.06 12.37
N LYS A 99 6.16 -7.03 12.14
CA LYS A 99 5.87 -8.46 12.35
C LYS A 99 5.57 -8.80 13.80
N LEU A 100 6.22 -8.15 14.76
CA LEU A 100 6.00 -8.39 16.18
C LEU A 100 4.70 -7.73 16.64
N GLN A 101 4.46 -6.47 16.23
CA GLN A 101 3.24 -5.75 16.60
C GLN A 101 1.99 -6.37 15.97
N SER A 102 2.07 -6.80 14.71
CA SER A 102 0.96 -7.48 14.02
C SER A 102 0.58 -8.78 14.71
N LYS A 103 1.57 -9.62 15.06
CA LYS A 103 1.32 -10.88 15.78
C LYS A 103 0.81 -10.65 17.21
N SER A 104 1.35 -9.65 17.92
CA SER A 104 0.84 -9.22 19.23
C SER A 104 -0.62 -8.77 19.17
N SER A 105 -0.97 -7.98 18.14
CA SER A 105 -2.34 -7.51 17.91
C SER A 105 -3.29 -8.66 17.58
N ALA A 106 -2.85 -9.63 16.76
CA ALA A 106 -3.62 -10.83 16.44
C ALA A 106 -3.93 -11.66 17.70
N MET A 107 -2.94 -11.87 18.58
CA MET A 107 -3.14 -12.59 19.85
C MET A 107 -4.12 -11.85 20.78
N LYS A 108 -3.99 -10.51 20.90
CA LYS A 108 -4.94 -9.69 21.68
C LYS A 108 -6.37 -9.82 21.14
N ALA A 109 -6.51 -9.92 19.82
CA ALA A 109 -7.76 -10.17 19.14
C ALA A 109 -8.23 -11.64 19.19
N LYS A 110 -7.52 -12.51 19.91
CA LYS A 110 -7.79 -13.96 20.03
C LYS A 110 -7.75 -14.71 18.69
N VAL A 111 -6.98 -14.21 17.72
CA VAL A 111 -6.69 -14.91 16.47
C VAL A 111 -5.54 -15.89 16.71
N ASN A 112 -5.70 -17.13 16.23
CA ASN A 112 -4.64 -18.13 16.31
C ASN A 112 -3.41 -17.68 15.54
N VAL A 113 -2.26 -17.69 16.20
CA VAL A 113 -0.95 -17.37 15.60
C VAL A 113 -0.04 -18.59 15.67
N VAL A 114 0.90 -18.71 14.73
CA VAL A 114 1.92 -19.76 14.78
C VAL A 114 2.69 -19.66 16.11
N PRO A 115 2.80 -20.74 16.90
CA PRO A 115 3.58 -20.75 18.14
C PRO A 115 5.01 -20.25 17.91
N GLY A 116 5.53 -19.45 18.84
CA GLY A 116 6.85 -18.83 18.73
C GLY A 116 7.04 -17.75 19.78
N VAL A 117 8.29 -17.42 20.07
CA VAL A 117 8.64 -16.33 20.99
C VAL A 117 8.72 -14.98 20.29
N PHE A 118 8.57 -13.92 21.09
CA PHE A 118 8.52 -12.53 20.64
C PHE A 118 9.74 -11.72 21.07
N ASP A 119 10.55 -12.28 21.97
CA ASP A 119 11.80 -11.70 22.43
C ASP A 119 12.95 -12.11 21.51
N VAL A 120 14.00 -11.28 21.48
CA VAL A 120 15.26 -11.63 20.84
C VAL A 120 15.80 -12.92 21.47
N ILE A 121 16.19 -13.87 20.63
CA ILE A 121 16.92 -15.07 21.01
C ILE A 121 18.40 -14.77 20.80
N ASP A 122 19.07 -14.46 21.88
CA ASP A 122 20.49 -14.09 21.96
C ASP A 122 21.37 -15.22 22.51
N ASP A 123 20.74 -16.29 23.02
CA ASP A 123 21.41 -17.44 23.63
C ASP A 123 20.91 -18.77 23.05
N VAL A 124 21.84 -19.72 22.90
CA VAL A 124 21.57 -21.07 22.38
C VAL A 124 20.73 -21.88 23.37
N GLY A 125 20.98 -21.75 24.68
CA GLY A 125 20.18 -22.44 25.71
C GLY A 125 18.73 -21.99 25.70
N LYS A 126 18.49 -20.68 25.56
CA LYS A 126 17.17 -20.08 25.36
C LYS A 126 16.48 -20.65 24.11
N ALA A 127 17.20 -20.76 22.99
CA ALA A 127 16.65 -21.34 21.75
C ALA A 127 16.19 -22.79 21.94
N ILE A 128 17.00 -23.63 22.60
CA ILE A 128 16.67 -25.05 22.86
C ILE A 128 15.44 -25.17 23.77
N ALA A 129 15.36 -24.36 24.83
CA ALA A 129 14.22 -24.37 25.75
C ALA A 129 12.90 -24.02 25.03
N ILE A 130 12.94 -23.02 24.15
CA ILE A 130 11.78 -22.60 23.35
C ILE A 130 11.34 -23.70 22.39
N ALA A 131 12.29 -24.34 21.70
CA ALA A 131 11.99 -25.43 20.77
C ALA A 131 11.21 -26.56 21.47
N ASN A 132 11.70 -26.99 22.65
CA ASN A 132 11.04 -28.03 23.45
C ASN A 132 9.64 -27.65 23.96
N GLN A 133 9.34 -26.35 24.12
CA GLN A 133 8.00 -25.89 24.53
C GLN A 133 7.00 -25.88 23.38
N ILE A 134 7.48 -25.61 22.15
CA ILE A 134 6.63 -25.51 20.96
C ILE A 134 6.30 -26.90 20.40
N GLY A 135 7.26 -27.83 20.47
CA GLY A 135 7.16 -29.18 19.91
C GLY A 135 8.12 -29.38 18.76
#